data_AF-A0A1G6L8C8-F1
#
_entry.id   AF-A0A1G6L8C8-F1
#
_cell.length_a   1.000
_cell.length_b   1.000
_cell.length_c   1.000
_cell.angle_alpha   90.00
_cell.angle_beta   90.00
_cell.angle_gamma   90.00
#
_symmetry.space_group_name_H-M   'P 1'
#
loop_
_entity.id
_entity.type
_entity.pdbx_description
1 polymer ?
#
loop_
_entity_poly.entity_id
_entity_poly.type
_entity_poly.pdbx_seq_one_letter_code
_entity_poly.pdbx_strand_id
1 'polypeptide(L)'
;MLNVVTTYGELDVSMVPNGTTGYDDLIRDAEPRTLRAGVVVDVASLADVIRSKEAAGRPKDLVALPELYRLLQAGTSPTPTDEIAAPSQAPTADRQAAETPGKTPQERAARYLRERDR
;
A
#
# COMPACT_ATOMS: atom_id res chain seq x y z
N MET A 1 -10.48 5.59 -1.89
CA MET A 1 -9.44 4.61 -1.54
C MET A 1 -9.96 3.23 -1.91
N LEU A 2 -9.14 2.42 -2.57
CA LEU A 2 -9.46 1.06 -2.98
C LEU A 2 -8.46 0.13 -2.32
N ASN A 3 -8.95 -0.85 -1.56
CA ASN A 3 -8.10 -1.82 -0.88
C ASN A 3 -8.27 -3.16 -1.59
N VAL A 4 -7.17 -3.74 -2.06
CA VAL A 4 -7.16 -5.03 -2.75
C VAL A 4 -6.21 -5.99 -2.05
N VAL A 5 -6.49 -7.28 -2.19
CA VAL A 5 -5.61 -8.34 -1.67
C VAL A 5 -4.97 -9.04 -2.86
N THR A 6 -3.65 -9.15 -2.81
CA THR A 6 -2.84 -9.87 -3.79
C THR A 6 -2.35 -11.18 -3.20
N THR A 7 -1.73 -12.03 -4.02
CA THR A 7 -1.01 -13.22 -3.53
C THR A 7 0.19 -12.88 -2.64
N TYR A 8 0.60 -11.61 -2.60
CA TYR A 8 1.76 -11.12 -1.84
C TYR A 8 1.37 -10.19 -0.67
N GLY A 9 0.07 -10.03 -0.39
CA GLY A 9 -0.43 -9.22 0.72
C GLY A 9 -1.42 -8.13 0.29
N GLU A 10 -1.74 -7.25 1.24
CA GLU A 10 -2.67 -6.12 1.07
C GLU A 10 -2.02 -5.00 0.26
N LEU A 11 -2.81 -4.37 -0.62
CA LEU A 11 -2.41 -3.22 -1.42
C LEU A 11 -3.50 -2.15 -1.37
N ASP A 12 -3.12 -0.97 -0.92
CA ASP A 12 -3.97 0.20 -0.88
C ASP A 12 -3.69 1.11 -2.09
N VAL A 13 -4.75 1.49 -2.80
CA VAL A 13 -4.69 2.40 -3.94
C VAL A 13 -5.53 3.64 -3.65
N SER A 14 -4.90 4.81 -3.75
CA SER A 14 -5.56 6.10 -3.59
C SER A 14 -5.28 6.99 -4.80
N MET A 15 -6.36 7.48 -5.44
CA MET A 15 -6.24 8.41 -6.58
C MET A 15 -5.89 9.82 -6.12
N VAL A 16 -6.47 10.24 -4.99
CA VAL A 16 -6.25 11.55 -4.37
C VAL A 16 -6.10 11.35 -2.87
N PRO A 17 -4.86 11.12 -2.38
CA PRO A 17 -4.59 11.12 -0.94
C PRO A 17 -5.07 12.40 -0.26
N ASN A 18 -5.47 12.30 1.02
CA ASN A 18 -5.87 13.48 1.79
C ASN A 18 -4.74 14.51 1.76
N GLY A 19 -5.07 15.80 1.59
CA GLY A 19 -4.08 16.88 1.60
C GLY A 19 -3.22 16.98 0.34
N THR A 20 -3.55 16.26 -0.73
CA THR A 20 -2.87 16.37 -2.03
C THR A 20 -3.88 16.67 -3.14
N THR A 21 -3.38 17.04 -4.32
CA THR A 21 -4.23 17.23 -5.52
C THR A 21 -4.21 16.03 -6.48
N GLY A 22 -3.61 14.91 -6.07
CA GLY A 22 -3.51 13.67 -6.85
C GLY A 22 -2.08 13.33 -7.26
N TYR A 23 -1.92 12.49 -8.29
CA TYR A 23 -0.62 12.00 -8.75
C TYR A 23 0.30 13.13 -9.24
N ASP A 24 -0.23 14.05 -10.06
CA ASP A 24 0.54 15.16 -10.63
C ASP A 24 1.11 16.12 -9.59
N ASP A 25 0.55 16.11 -8.37
CA ASP A 25 1.06 16.84 -7.21
C ASP A 25 2.29 16.16 -6.63
N LEU A 26 2.15 14.86 -6.37
CA LEU A 26 3.13 14.03 -5.66
C LEU A 26 4.36 13.73 -6.49
N ILE A 27 4.20 13.57 -7.80
CA ILE A 27 5.31 13.18 -8.69
C ILE A 27 6.37 14.29 -8.83
N ARG A 28 6.03 15.54 -8.51
CA ARG A 28 6.92 16.70 -8.67
C ARG A 28 8.16 16.61 -7.78
N ASP A 29 7.95 16.17 -6.54
CA ASP A 29 9.00 16.06 -5.52
C ASP A 29 9.33 14.59 -5.18
N ALA A 30 8.83 13.65 -5.98
CA ALA A 30 9.08 12.23 -5.74
C ALA A 30 10.55 11.85 -5.96
N GLU A 31 11.04 10.96 -5.11
CA GLU A 31 12.38 10.41 -5.20
C GLU A 31 12.36 9.02 -5.86
N PRO A 32 13.09 8.80 -6.96
CA PRO A 32 13.17 7.48 -7.57
C PRO A 32 13.96 6.54 -6.66
N ARG A 33 13.41 5.35 -6.41
CA ARG A 33 14.04 4.28 -5.62
C ARG A 33 14.12 3.01 -6.45
N THR A 34 15.31 2.44 -6.52
CA THR A 34 15.53 1.15 -7.17
C THR A 34 15.25 0.03 -6.20
N LEU A 35 14.28 -0.81 -6.52
CA LEU A 35 13.96 -2.05 -5.83
C LEU A 35 14.74 -3.21 -6.45
N ARG A 36 14.55 -4.41 -5.88
CA ARG A 36 15.12 -5.64 -6.44
C ARG A 36 14.71 -5.85 -7.90
N ALA A 37 15.54 -6.59 -8.62
CA ALA A 37 15.40 -6.83 -10.06
C ALA A 37 15.39 -5.55 -10.93
N GLY A 38 15.92 -4.43 -10.42
CA GLY A 38 16.09 -3.20 -11.19
C GLY A 38 14.81 -2.39 -11.40
N VAL A 39 13.74 -2.70 -10.67
CA VAL A 39 12.48 -1.96 -10.76
C VAL A 39 12.64 -0.61 -10.09
N VAL A 40 12.48 0.49 -10.84
CA VAL A 40 12.50 1.85 -10.30
C VAL A 40 11.07 2.26 -9.97
N VAL A 41 10.86 2.73 -8.73
CA VAL A 41 9.57 3.28 -8.28
C VAL A 41 9.76 4.68 -7.73
N ASP A 42 8.83 5.57 -8.06
CA ASP A 42 8.80 6.92 -7.50
C ASP A 42 8.15 6.90 -6.13
N VAL A 43 8.90 7.34 -5.11
CA VAL A 43 8.43 7.42 -3.73
C VAL A 43 8.14 8.88 -3.40
N ALA A 44 6.93 9.17 -2.94
CA ALA A 44 6.55 10.52 -2.53
C ALA A 44 7.54 11.08 -1.49
N SER A 45 7.80 12.38 -1.57
CA SER A 45 8.70 13.05 -0.63
C SER A 45 8.20 12.91 0.81
N LEU A 46 9.12 12.94 1.78
CA LEU A 46 8.72 12.90 3.19
C LEU A 46 7.82 14.09 3.57
N ALA A 47 8.03 15.26 2.94
CA ALA A 47 7.18 16.43 3.14
C ALA A 47 5.74 16.18 2.66
N ASP A 48 5.55 15.54 1.50
CA ASP A 48 4.24 15.17 0.98
C ASP A 48 3.55 14.11 1.85
N VAL A 49 4.31 13.16 2.38
CA VAL A 49 3.79 12.15 3.32
C VAL A 49 3.28 12.83 4.59
N ILE A 50 4.04 13.77 5.17
CA ILE A 50 3.61 14.55 6.34
C ILE A 50 2.34 15.33 6.02
N ARG A 51 2.33 16.08 4.92
CA ARG A 51 1.14 16.84 4.45
C ARG A 51 -0.10 15.96 4.38
N SER A 52 0.04 14.75 3.85
CA SER A 52 -1.08 13.83 3.73
C SER A 52 -1.56 13.27 5.07
N LYS A 53 -0.64 13.00 5.99
CA LYS A 53 -0.94 12.48 7.33
C LYS A 53 -1.63 13.52 8.21
N GLU A 54 -1.21 14.78 8.14
CA GLU A 54 -1.87 15.88 8.82
C GLU A 54 -3.30 16.08 8.32
N ALA A 55 -3.48 16.10 7.00
CA ALA A 55 -4.79 16.26 6.40
C ALA A 55 -5.74 15.07 6.66
N ALA A 56 -5.19 13.85 6.82
CA ALA A 56 -5.97 12.68 7.17
C ALA A 56 -6.45 12.71 8.65
N GLY A 57 -5.63 13.24 9.57
CA GLY A 57 -6.00 13.52 10.95
C GLY A 57 -6.46 12.31 11.79
N ARG A 58 -6.15 11.07 11.37
CA ARG A 58 -6.58 9.87 12.09
C ARG A 58 -5.71 9.71 13.34
N PRO A 59 -6.21 9.12 14.45
CA PRO A 59 -5.43 8.99 15.68
C PRO A 59 -4.05 8.34 15.48
N LYS A 60 -3.96 7.31 14.63
CA LYS A 60 -2.69 6.66 14.30
C LYS A 60 -1.73 7.55 13.49
N ASP A 61 -2.26 8.43 12.64
CA ASP A 61 -1.45 9.32 11.81
C ASP A 61 -0.87 10.43 12.69
N LEU A 62 -1.66 10.99 13.60
CA LEU A 62 -1.23 12.01 14.56
C LEU A 62 -0.08 11.52 15.48
N VAL A 63 -0.12 10.26 15.90
CA VAL A 63 0.94 9.64 16.71
C VAL A 63 2.26 9.51 15.93
N ALA A 64 2.20 9.30 14.61
CA ALA A 64 3.39 9.14 13.77
C ALA A 64 4.03 10.49 13.39
N LEU A 65 3.26 11.58 13.35
CA LEU A 65 3.73 12.89 12.88
C LEU A 65 5.02 13.40 13.57
N PRO A 66 5.18 13.34 14.91
CA PRO A 66 6.39 13.84 15.57
C PRO A 66 7.68 13.19 15.05
N GLU A 67 7.64 11.89 14.80
CA GLU A 67 8.78 11.14 14.28
C GLU A 67 9.07 11.46 12.82
N LEU A 68 8.03 11.62 11.99
CA LEU A 68 8.19 12.04 10.60
C LEU A 68 8.83 13.43 10.51
N TYR A 69 8.42 14.37 11.36
CA TYR A 69 9.04 15.69 11.45
C TYR A 69 10.50 15.63 11.91
N ARG A 70 10.85 14.71 12.81
CA ARG A 70 12.24 14.47 13.23
C ARG A 70 13.09 13.97 12.06
N LEU A 71 12.58 13.02 11.27
CA LEU A 71 13.26 12.47 10.10
C LEU A 71 13.48 13.54 9.01
N LEU A 72 12.48 14.39 8.78
CA LEU A 72 12.59 15.49 7.82
C LEU A 72 13.71 16.47 8.19
N GLN A 73 13.79 16.83 9.48
CA GLN A 73 14.86 17.71 9.99
C GLN A 73 16.24 17.07 9.92
N ALA A 74 16.32 15.74 10.09
CA ALA A 74 17.60 15.02 10.03
C ALA A 74 18.16 14.91 8.61
N GLY A 75 17.37 15.22 7.56
CA GLY A 75 17.78 15.04 6.16
C GLY A 75 17.98 13.57 5.78
N THR A 76 17.54 12.64 6.63
CA THR A 76 17.63 11.22 6.36
C THR A 76 16.41 10.81 5.55
N SER A 77 16.60 10.60 4.26
CA SER A 77 15.77 9.68 3.53
C SER A 77 16.00 8.28 4.11
N PRO A 78 14.99 7.58 4.65
CA PRO A 78 15.18 6.22 5.11
C PRO A 78 15.71 5.40 3.94
N THR A 79 16.97 4.98 4.04
CA THR A 79 17.55 3.96 3.16
C THR A 79 16.70 2.72 3.36
N PRO A 80 16.07 2.16 2.31
CA PRO A 80 15.41 0.88 2.44
C PRO A 80 16.50 -0.13 2.81
N THR A 81 16.55 -0.55 4.07
CA THR A 81 17.28 -1.75 4.45
C THR A 81 16.70 -2.87 3.58
N ASP A 82 17.55 -3.53 2.79
CA ASP A 82 17.21 -4.62 1.85
C ASP A 82 16.51 -5.83 2.50
N GLU A 83 16.24 -5.75 3.79
CA GLU A 83 15.40 -6.63 4.58
C GLU A 83 14.00 -6.01 4.73
N ILE A 84 13.16 -6.21 3.71
CA ILE A 84 11.76 -6.47 4.01
C ILE A 84 11.79 -7.75 4.85
N ALA A 85 11.82 -7.59 6.17
CA ALA A 85 11.60 -8.67 7.10
C ALA A 85 10.36 -9.43 6.62
N ALA A 86 10.50 -10.74 6.47
CA ALA A 86 9.43 -11.65 6.13
C ALA A 86 8.14 -11.23 6.85
N PRO A 87 6.95 -11.33 6.22
CA PRO A 87 5.71 -10.91 6.84
C PRO A 87 5.65 -11.49 8.25
N SER A 88 5.55 -10.60 9.24
CA SER A 88 5.41 -10.94 10.65
C SER A 88 4.15 -11.79 10.79
N GLN A 89 4.33 -13.10 10.79
CA GLN A 89 3.28 -14.07 11.06
C GLN A 89 3.01 -14.01 12.56
N ALA A 90 2.10 -13.13 12.98
CA ALA A 90 1.36 -13.38 14.21
C ALA A 90 0.42 -14.56 13.94
N PRO A 91 0.45 -15.64 14.74
CA PRO A 91 -0.43 -16.77 14.54
C PRO A 91 -1.84 -16.32 14.93
N THR A 92 -2.70 -16.06 13.94
CA THR A 92 -4.14 -16.06 14.20
C THR A 92 -4.57 -17.52 14.24
N ALA A 93 -4.13 -18.22 15.29
CA ALA A 93 -4.81 -19.39 15.78
C ALA A 93 -6.14 -18.88 16.34
N ASP A 94 -7.19 -19.01 15.53
CA ASP A 94 -8.48 -19.60 15.90
C ASP A 94 -9.59 -19.01 15.02
N ARG A 95 -9.85 -19.67 13.88
CA ARG A 95 -11.16 -19.64 13.20
C ARG A 95 -11.35 -20.96 12.47
N GLN A 96 -11.72 -21.99 13.23
CA GLN A 96 -12.31 -23.19 12.65
C GLN A 96 -13.72 -22.90 12.12
N ALA A 97 -13.96 -23.47 10.94
CA ALA A 97 -15.24 -23.95 10.42
C ALA A 97 -16.36 -22.94 10.09
N ALA A 98 -16.52 -22.67 8.80
CA ALA A 98 -17.79 -22.94 8.10
C ALA A 98 -17.53 -23.04 6.59
N GLU A 99 -17.44 -24.27 6.09
CA GLU A 99 -17.57 -24.59 4.67
C GLU A 99 -18.93 -24.13 4.14
N THR A 100 -18.96 -23.57 2.94
CA THR A 100 -20.13 -23.63 2.07
C THR A 100 -19.67 -24.20 0.73
N PRO A 101 -20.24 -25.32 0.25
CA PRO A 101 -19.81 -25.93 -1.00
C PRO A 101 -20.40 -25.12 -2.18
N GLY A 102 -19.55 -24.59 -3.06
CA GLY A 102 -20.10 -23.82 -4.19
C GLY A 102 -19.11 -23.21 -5.15
N LYS A 103 -18.60 -24.05 -6.06
CA LYS A 103 -17.91 -23.74 -7.33
C LYS A 103 -16.42 -23.39 -7.24
N THR A 104 -15.62 -24.25 -7.84
CA THR A 104 -14.17 -24.12 -7.91
C THR A 104 -13.78 -22.88 -8.74
N PRO A 105 -12.56 -22.31 -8.53
CA PRO A 105 -12.06 -21.19 -9.32
C PRO A 105 -12.11 -21.44 -10.84
N GLN A 106 -11.92 -22.69 -11.26
CA GLN A 106 -11.96 -23.12 -12.66
C GLN A 106 -13.36 -22.96 -13.27
N GLU A 107 -14.43 -23.22 -12.51
CA GLU A 107 -15.81 -23.07 -12.98
C GLU A 107 -16.22 -21.60 -13.12
N ARG A 108 -15.66 -20.71 -12.30
CA ARG A 108 -15.87 -19.25 -12.41
C ARG A 108 -15.20 -18.67 -13.65
N ALA A 109 -13.97 -19.11 -13.95
CA ALA A 109 -13.25 -18.69 -15.15
C ALA A 109 -13.98 -19.14 -16.43
N ALA A 110 -14.50 -20.37 -16.46
CA ALA A 110 -15.26 -20.88 -17.59
C ALA A 110 -16.58 -20.13 -17.83
N ARG A 111 -17.20 -19.58 -16.78
CA ARG A 111 -18.41 -18.73 -16.92
C ARG A 111 -18.08 -17.39 -17.57
N TYR A 112 -17.00 -16.75 -17.13
CA TYR A 112 -16.60 -15.42 -17.62
C TYR A 112 -16.26 -15.45 -19.12
N LEU A 113 -15.64 -16.52 -19.61
CA LEU A 113 -15.34 -16.69 -21.04
C LEU A 113 -16.59 -16.92 -21.90
N ARG A 114 -17.63 -17.57 -21.37
CA ARG A 114 -18.89 -17.80 -22.10
C ARG A 114 -19.79 -16.57 -22.19
N GLU A 115 -19.67 -15.65 -21.25
CA GLU A 115 -20.49 -14.42 -21.21
C GLU A 115 -19.89 -13.28 -22.05
N ARG A 116 -18.62 -13.41 -22.50
CA ARG A 116 -17.91 -12.37 -23.26
C ARG A 116 -18.16 -12.40 -24.79
N ASP A 117 -18.67 -13.50 -25.32
CA ASP A 117 -18.91 -13.69 -26.77
C ASP A 117 -20.41 -13.59 -27.13
N ARG A 118 -21.17 -12.71 -26.45
CA ARG A 118 -22.55 -12.35 -26.81
C ARG A 118 -22.67 -10.88 -27.14
#